data_AF-A0A949P5S5-F1
#
_entry.id   AF-A0A949P5S5-F1
#
_cell.length_a   1.000
_cell.length_b   1.000
_cell.length_c   1.000
_cell.angle_alpha   90.00
_cell.angle_beta   90.00
_cell.angle_gamma   90.00
#
_symmetry.space_group_name_H-M   'P 1'
#
loop_
_entity.id
_entity.type
_entity.pdbx_description
1 polymer ?
#
loop_
_entity_poly.entity_id
_entity_poly.type
_entity_poly.pdbx_seq_one_letter_code
_entity_poly.pdbx_strand_id
1 'polypeptide(L)'
;SDDANYGFSTPLATGHKFNGWADQFLGTPAQGLVDLSVTLTGKIAGGKWLVAYHDFAADESTATIDDLGSELDLLYAKKFSKHYNAGIKYAAYSAGDTKVDTDKLWAWVGLAF
;
A
#
# COMPACT_ATOMS: atom_id res chain seq x y z
N SER A 1 12.26 -13.58 -21.58
CA SER A 1 12.81 -12.82 -20.45
C SER A 1 13.92 -11.93 -20.93
N ASP A 2 13.89 -10.68 -20.54
CA ASP A 2 14.86 -9.60 -20.80
C ASP A 2 15.71 -9.29 -19.55
N ASP A 3 16.01 -10.31 -18.74
CA ASP A 3 16.86 -10.24 -17.55
C ASP A 3 16.48 -9.10 -16.57
N ALA A 4 15.17 -8.88 -16.39
CA ALA A 4 14.60 -7.86 -15.50
C ALA A 4 15.09 -6.40 -15.72
N ASN A 5 15.68 -6.09 -16.89
CA ASN A 5 16.20 -4.76 -17.19
C ASN A 5 15.09 -3.70 -17.40
N TYR A 6 13.85 -4.11 -17.67
CA TYR A 6 12.72 -3.22 -17.88
C TYR A 6 11.47 -3.68 -17.14
N GLY A 7 11.13 -2.99 -16.04
CA GLY A 7 9.80 -3.07 -15.44
C GLY A 7 8.79 -2.26 -16.27
N PHE A 8 7.64 -2.86 -16.62
CA PHE A 8 6.54 -2.11 -17.25
C PHE A 8 5.99 -1.08 -16.26
N SER A 9 6.40 0.17 -16.43
CA SER A 9 5.97 1.29 -15.60
C SER A 9 5.24 2.32 -16.46
N THR A 10 4.05 2.73 -16.01
CA THR A 10 3.33 3.83 -16.63
C THR A 10 3.25 4.99 -15.65
N PRO A 11 3.32 6.26 -16.10
CA PRO A 11 3.26 7.42 -15.21
C PRO A 11 2.00 7.51 -14.34
N LEU A 12 0.94 6.79 -14.70
CA LEU A 12 -0.36 6.75 -14.01
C LEU A 12 -0.62 5.39 -13.34
N ALA A 13 0.43 4.61 -13.07
CA ALA A 13 0.29 3.34 -12.37
C ALA A 13 -0.29 3.56 -10.97
N THR A 14 -1.26 2.73 -10.58
CA THR A 14 -1.97 2.82 -9.30
C THR A 14 -1.21 2.07 -8.20
N GLY A 15 0.10 2.28 -8.11
CA GLY A 15 1.00 1.60 -7.15
C GLY A 15 0.52 1.74 -5.71
N HIS A 16 0.14 2.96 -5.30
CA HIS A 16 -0.44 3.23 -3.98
C HIS A 16 -1.73 2.44 -3.68
N LYS A 17 -2.44 1.90 -4.67
CA LYS A 17 -3.65 1.10 -4.40
C LYS A 17 -3.32 -0.39 -4.25
N PHE A 18 -2.29 -0.86 -4.95
CA PHE A 18 -2.02 -2.27 -5.15
C PHE A 18 -0.76 -2.78 -4.45
N ASN A 19 0.23 -1.92 -4.20
CA ASN A 19 1.54 -2.28 -3.65
C ASN A 19 1.82 -1.53 -2.33
N GLY A 20 0.83 -1.50 -1.43
CA GLY A 20 0.88 -0.75 -0.19
C GLY A 20 0.63 0.75 -0.36
N TRP A 21 0.25 1.40 0.74
CA TRP A 21 -0.02 2.81 0.83
C TRP A 21 1.23 3.61 1.26
N ALA A 22 2.25 2.97 1.83
CA ALA A 22 3.53 3.60 2.21
C ALA A 22 4.36 4.07 1.00
N ASP A 23 3.94 3.75 -0.23
CA ASP A 23 4.56 4.14 -1.50
C ASP A 23 6.02 3.64 -1.69
N GLN A 24 6.41 2.53 -1.05
CA GLN A 24 7.75 1.96 -1.23
C GLN A 24 7.98 1.41 -2.64
N PHE A 25 6.89 0.96 -3.29
CA PHE A 25 6.89 0.24 -4.55
C PHE A 25 6.07 0.95 -5.65
N LEU A 26 6.22 2.27 -5.76
CA LEU A 26 5.66 3.05 -6.89
C LEU A 26 6.30 2.69 -8.25
N GLY A 27 7.51 2.12 -8.21
CA GLY A 27 8.17 1.50 -9.34
C GLY A 27 8.58 0.07 -8.99
N THR A 28 8.54 -0.83 -9.97
CA THR A 28 8.95 -2.22 -9.80
C THR A 28 10.45 -2.29 -9.51
N PRO A 29 10.90 -2.99 -8.46
CA PRO A 29 12.32 -3.26 -8.21
C PRO A 29 12.95 -4.05 -9.35
N ALA A 30 14.29 -4.01 -9.44
CA ALA A 30 15.04 -4.77 -10.46
C ALA A 30 14.87 -6.29 -10.28
N GLN A 31 14.67 -6.75 -9.04
CA GLN A 31 14.41 -8.15 -8.70
C GLN A 31 12.94 -8.55 -8.87
N GLY A 32 12.10 -7.68 -9.45
CA GLY A 32 10.65 -7.84 -9.45
C GLY A 32 10.03 -7.58 -8.08
N LEU A 33 8.72 -7.79 -7.98
CA LEU A 33 7.95 -7.63 -6.75
C LEU A 33 6.81 -8.64 -6.74
N VAL A 34 6.78 -9.46 -5.70
CA VAL A 34 5.65 -10.30 -5.33
C VAL A 34 5.00 -9.67 -4.11
N ASP A 35 3.70 -9.36 -4.20
CA ASP A 35 2.89 -8.84 -3.08
C ASP A 35 1.81 -9.87 -2.73
N LEU A 36 1.96 -10.50 -1.56
CA LEU A 36 0.90 -11.29 -0.96
C LEU A 36 0.16 -10.44 0.07
N SER A 37 -1.12 -10.18 -0.19
CA SER A 37 -1.93 -9.35 0.69
C SER A 37 -3.22 -10.00 1.15
N VAL A 38 -3.61 -9.66 2.38
CA VAL A 38 -4.90 -10.00 2.97
C VAL A 38 -5.60 -8.72 3.36
N THR A 39 -6.80 -8.51 2.82
CA THR A 39 -7.62 -7.34 3.12
C THR A 39 -8.89 -7.72 3.84
N LEU A 40 -9.15 -7.08 4.98
CA LEU A 40 -10.37 -7.15 5.74
C LEU A 40 -11.10 -5.81 5.67
N THR A 41 -12.40 -5.85 5.36
CA THR A 41 -13.23 -4.65 5.31
C THR A 41 -14.49 -4.84 6.12
N GLY A 42 -15.01 -3.73 6.62
CA GLY A 42 -16.26 -3.76 7.36
C GLY A 42 -16.90 -2.39 7.50
N LYS A 43 -17.97 -2.37 8.27
CA LYS A 43 -18.68 -1.15 8.65
C LYS A 43 -18.86 -1.15 10.16
N ILE A 44 -18.50 -0.04 10.81
CA ILE A 44 -18.71 0.15 12.25
C ILE A 44 -19.03 1.61 12.55
N ALA A 45 -19.98 1.83 13.46
CA ALA A 45 -20.43 3.16 13.89
C ALA A 45 -20.78 4.12 12.73
N GLY A 46 -21.34 3.60 11.63
CA GLY A 46 -21.71 4.38 10.45
C GLY A 46 -20.54 4.77 9.53
N GLY A 47 -19.32 4.32 9.82
CA GLY A 47 -18.15 4.43 8.95
C GLY A 47 -17.77 3.10 8.33
N LYS A 48 -17.07 3.16 7.19
CA LYS A 48 -16.38 2.02 6.59
C LYS A 48 -14.97 1.96 7.15
N TRP A 49 -14.48 0.76 7.39
CA TRP A 49 -13.10 0.52 7.74
C TRP A 49 -12.48 -0.53 6.84
N LEU A 50 -11.17 -0.44 6.64
CA LEU A 50 -10.36 -1.42 5.94
C LEU A 50 -9.06 -1.61 6.72
N VAL A 51 -8.64 -2.86 6.81
CA VAL A 51 -7.30 -3.26 7.24
C VAL A 51 -6.71 -4.11 6.13
N ALA A 52 -5.53 -3.78 5.64
CA ALA A 52 -4.78 -4.64 4.74
C ALA A 52 -3.42 -4.94 5.35
N TYR A 53 -2.96 -6.18 5.20
CA TYR A 53 -1.60 -6.56 5.48
C TYR A 53 -0.98 -7.05 4.18
N HIS A 54 0.23 -6.57 3.90
CA HIS A 54 1.02 -6.91 2.73
C HIS A 54 2.34 -7.56 3.20
N ASP A 55 2.75 -8.58 2.47
CA ASP A 55 4.05 -9.23 2.58
C ASP A 55 4.73 -9.15 1.21
N PHE A 56 5.87 -8.47 1.15
CA PHE A 56 6.57 -8.17 -0.09
C PHE A 56 7.83 -9.01 -0.21
N ALA A 57 7.97 -9.70 -1.34
CA ALA A 57 9.15 -10.50 -1.66
C ALA A 57 9.69 -10.19 -3.05
N ALA A 58 10.96 -10.51 -3.29
CA ALA A 58 11.54 -10.48 -4.63
C ALA A 58 10.96 -11.59 -5.51
N ASP A 59 10.73 -11.31 -6.79
CA ASP A 59 10.32 -12.35 -7.76
C ASP A 59 11.54 -13.17 -8.21
N GLU A 60 12.66 -12.48 -8.45
CA GLU A 60 13.97 -13.06 -8.69
C GLU A 60 14.87 -12.87 -7.46
N SER A 61 14.73 -13.75 -6.47
CA SER A 61 15.52 -13.72 -5.24
C SER A 61 17.02 -13.89 -5.51
N THR A 62 17.84 -13.17 -4.74
CA THR A 62 19.31 -13.28 -4.75
C THR A 62 19.81 -13.65 -3.35
N ALA A 63 21.11 -13.94 -3.22
CA ALA A 63 21.69 -14.26 -1.91
C ALA A 63 21.62 -13.10 -0.88
N THR A 64 21.27 -11.89 -1.31
CA THR A 64 21.26 -10.68 -0.48
C THR A 64 19.92 -9.93 -0.47
N ILE A 65 18.99 -10.30 -1.35
CA ILE A 65 17.70 -9.62 -1.52
C ILE A 65 16.66 -10.69 -1.81
N ASP A 66 15.81 -10.95 -0.82
CA ASP A 66 14.65 -11.84 -0.92
C ASP A 66 13.45 -11.21 -0.20
N ASP A 67 13.66 -10.72 1.02
CA ASP A 67 12.63 -10.05 1.84
C ASP A 67 12.59 -8.56 1.50
N LEU A 68 11.49 -8.11 0.90
CA LEU A 68 11.24 -6.70 0.58
C LEU A 68 10.41 -6.01 1.67
N GLY A 69 10.11 -6.67 2.78
CA GLY A 69 9.43 -6.11 3.94
C GLY A 69 7.93 -6.37 3.97
N SER A 70 7.28 -5.79 4.97
CA SER A 70 5.84 -5.97 5.21
C SER A 70 5.17 -4.64 5.52
N GLU A 71 3.86 -4.57 5.28
CA GLU A 71 3.10 -3.34 5.50
C GLU A 71 1.73 -3.60 6.12
N LEU A 72 1.38 -2.79 7.12
CA LEU A 72 0.04 -2.72 7.69
C LEU A 72 -0.65 -1.43 7.29
N ASP A 73 -1.79 -1.58 6.62
CA ASP A 73 -2.62 -0.51 6.12
C ASP A 73 -3.94 -0.43 6.87
N LEU A 74 -4.29 0.76 7.34
CA LEU A 74 -5.51 1.05 8.09
C LEU A 74 -6.28 2.21 7.48
N LEU A 75 -7.58 2.04 7.29
CA LEU A 75 -8.48 3.09 6.77
C LEU A 75 -9.74 3.14 7.60
N TYR A 76 -10.17 4.35 7.94
CA TYR A 76 -11.51 4.62 8.43
C TYR A 76 -12.10 5.82 7.71
N ALA A 77 -13.29 5.67 7.13
CA ALA A 77 -13.98 6.75 6.42
C ALA A 77 -15.46 6.76 6.79
N LYS A 78 -15.99 7.93 7.12
CA LYS A 78 -17.38 8.09 7.57
C LYS A 78 -18.03 9.31 6.93
N LYS A 79 -19.34 9.21 6.69
CA LYS A 79 -20.21 10.34 6.36
C LYS A 79 -20.82 10.86 7.66
N PHE A 80 -20.70 12.16 7.93
CA PHE A 80 -21.17 12.78 9.18
C PHE A 80 -22.42 13.64 8.97
N SER A 81 -22.72 14.02 7.73
CA SER A 81 -23.94 14.75 7.33
C SER A 81 -24.29 14.39 5.87
N LYS A 82 -25.41 14.90 5.35
CA LYS A 82 -25.85 14.64 3.96
C LYS A 82 -24.76 14.97 2.92
N HIS A 83 -23.94 15.98 3.21
CA HIS A 83 -22.98 16.54 2.27
C HIS A 83 -21.52 16.38 2.69
N TYR A 84 -21.24 15.82 3.87
CA TYR A 84 -19.88 15.80 4.43
C TYR A 84 -19.40 14.38 4.68
N ASN A 85 -18.21 14.08 4.17
CA ASN A 85 -17.45 12.89 4.48
C ASN A 85 -16.07 13.27 5.01
N ALA A 86 -15.47 12.41 5.82
CA ALA A 86 -14.07 12.52 6.19
C ALA A 86 -13.50 11.11 6.31
N GLY A 87 -12.19 11.02 6.18
CA GLY A 87 -11.48 9.77 6.37
C GLY A 87 -10.07 10.00 6.84
N ILE A 88 -9.52 8.92 7.39
CA ILE A 88 -8.13 8.81 7.79
C ILE A 88 -7.60 7.50 7.24
N LYS A 89 -6.37 7.55 6.76
CA LYS A 89 -5.62 6.41 6.25
C LYS A 89 -4.26 6.41 6.93
N TYR A 90 -3.77 5.25 7.31
CA TYR A 90 -2.45 5.05 7.87
C TYR A 90 -1.79 3.84 7.21
N ALA A 91 -0.48 3.92 7.00
CA ALA A 91 0.35 2.87 6.47
C ALA A 91 1.61 2.77 7.33
N ALA A 92 1.95 1.55 7.75
CA ALA A 92 3.16 1.26 8.51
C ALA A 92 3.95 0.17 7.78
N TYR A 93 5.02 0.57 7.10
CA TYR A 93 5.92 -0.33 6.41
C TYR A 93 7.16 -0.61 7.26
N SER A 94 7.49 -1.89 7.41
CA SER A 94 8.72 -2.38 8.04
C SER A 94 9.62 -2.96 6.95
N ALA A 95 10.85 -2.46 6.87
CA ALA A 95 11.82 -2.87 5.87
C ALA A 95 12.36 -4.28 6.16
N GLY A 96 12.52 -5.08 5.10
CA GLY A 96 13.23 -6.36 5.12
C GLY A 96 14.73 -6.15 4.86
N ASP A 97 15.24 -6.79 3.81
CA ASP A 97 16.67 -6.72 3.42
C ASP A 97 17.07 -5.36 2.86
N THR A 98 16.10 -4.60 2.34
CA THR A 98 16.32 -3.32 1.66
C THR A 98 15.30 -2.27 2.12
N LYS A 99 15.46 -1.02 1.67
CA LYS A 99 14.61 0.15 2.04
C LYS A 99 14.78 0.54 3.52
N VAL A 100 13.84 1.34 4.02
CA VAL A 100 13.79 1.86 5.39
C VAL A 100 12.35 1.83 5.88
N ASP A 101 12.18 1.61 7.18
CA ASP A 101 10.87 1.71 7.84
C ASP A 101 10.20 3.03 7.50
N THR A 102 8.91 2.98 7.17
CA THR A 102 8.18 4.16 6.71
C THR A 102 6.74 4.12 7.21
N ASP A 103 6.41 5.15 7.98
CA ASP A 103 5.04 5.43 8.39
C ASP A 103 4.46 6.59 7.58
N LYS A 104 3.21 6.44 7.15
CA LYS A 104 2.47 7.53 6.49
C LYS A 104 1.05 7.64 7.01
N LEU A 105 0.60 8.88 7.17
CA LEU A 105 -0.74 9.21 7.63
C LEU A 105 -1.38 10.23 6.68
N TRP A 106 -2.61 9.95 6.25
CA TRP A 106 -3.43 10.88 5.48
C TRP A 106 -4.75 11.11 6.19
N ALA A 107 -5.23 12.35 6.14
CA ALA A 107 -6.55 12.71 6.58
C ALA A 107 -7.19 13.64 5.55
N TRP A 108 -8.51 13.50 5.34
CA TRP A 108 -9.25 14.35 4.42
C TRP A 108 -10.67 14.61 4.90
N VAL A 109 -11.23 15.72 4.41
CA VAL A 109 -12.65 16.05 4.50
C VAL A 109 -13.13 16.35 3.10
N GLY A 110 -14.28 15.79 2.72
CA GLY A 110 -14.90 15.97 1.41
C GLY A 110 -16.33 16.49 1.53
N LEU A 111 -16.67 17.37 0.60
CA LEU A 111 -18.00 17.92 0.37
C LEU A 111 -18.61 17.27 -0.87
N ALA A 112 -19.86 16.80 -0.77
CA ALA A 112 -20.63 16.27 -1.89
C ALA A 112 -21.96 17.04 -1.99
N PHE A 113 -22.18 17.72 -3.11
CA PHE A 113 -23.35 18.56 -3.40
C PHE A 113 -24.49 17.74 -4.00
#